data_AF-A0A2G7H410-F1
#
_entry.id   AF-A0A2G7H410-F1
#
_cell.length_a   1.000
_cell.length_b   1.000
_cell.length_c   1.000
_cell.angle_alpha   90.00
_cell.angle_beta   90.00
_cell.angle_gamma   90.00
#
_symmetry.space_group_name_H-M   'P 1'
#
loop_
_entity.id
_entity.type
_entity.pdbx_description
1 polymer ?
#
loop_
_entity_poly.entity_id
_entity_poly.type
_entity_poly.pdbx_seq_one_letter_code
_entity_poly.pdbx_strand_id
1 'polypeptide(L)'
;MLTPAELLEFLNVRGGCEHRVTALLRAGRGRKASVRELGEYRLTARGEQVQATGPSGQTRHLTHDEFHAVFGSYVFTPAQATGVMTDLGPLFG
;
A
#
# COMPACT_ATOMS: atom_id res chain seq x y z
N MET A 1 -10.79 7.73 -1.54
CA MET A 1 -10.14 6.40 -1.75
C MET A 1 -8.91 6.66 -2.58
N LEU A 2 -7.82 5.96 -2.30
CA LEU A 2 -6.56 6.08 -3.03
C LEU A 2 -6.46 4.95 -4.05
N THR A 3 -6.02 5.28 -5.25
CA THR A 3 -5.51 4.30 -6.22
C THR A 3 -4.15 3.79 -5.77
N PRO A 4 -3.64 2.68 -6.36
CA PRO A 4 -2.31 2.18 -6.05
C PRO A 4 -1.21 3.23 -6.34
N ALA A 5 -1.34 4.00 -7.43
CA ALA A 5 -0.38 5.05 -7.78
C ALA A 5 -0.37 6.19 -6.75
N GLU A 6 -1.55 6.71 -6.39
CA GLU A 6 -1.68 7.78 -5.39
C GLU A 6 -1.16 7.33 -4.02
N LEU A 7 -1.41 6.07 -3.64
CA LEU A 7 -0.89 5.51 -2.39
C LEU A 7 0.63 5.38 -2.42
N LEU A 8 1.19 4.90 -3.53
CA LEU A 8 2.64 4.76 -3.68
C LEU A 8 3.35 6.12 -3.63
N GLU A 9 2.82 7.12 -4.34
CA GLU A 9 3.29 8.51 -4.28
C GLU A 9 3.22 9.05 -2.84
N PHE A 10 2.07 8.85 -2.17
CA PHE A 10 1.88 9.28 -0.79
C PHE A 10 2.92 8.69 0.17
N LEU A 11 3.24 7.40 0.02
CA LEU A 11 4.21 6.68 0.86
C LEU A 11 5.63 7.16 0.58
N ASN A 12 6.00 7.36 -0.68
CA ASN A 12 7.33 7.80 -1.08
C ASN A 12 7.67 9.20 -0.57
N VAL A 13 6.70 10.13 -0.59
CA VAL A 13 6.86 11.47 0.00
C VAL A 13 7.15 11.40 1.50
N ARG A 14 6.65 10.38 2.20
CA ARG A 14 6.78 10.19 3.65
C ARG A 14 7.77 9.09 4.01
N GLY A 15 8.75 8.84 3.14
CA GLY A 15 9.61 7.68 3.17
C GLY A 15 10.10 7.27 4.56
N GLY A 16 10.03 5.96 4.85
CA GLY A 16 10.42 5.40 6.15
C GLY A 16 9.33 5.46 7.24
N CYS A 17 8.20 6.11 7.03
CA CYS A 17 7.06 6.08 7.95
C CYS A 17 6.04 5.00 7.57
N GLU A 18 5.67 4.16 8.53
CA GLU A 18 4.63 3.15 8.32
C GLU A 18 3.23 3.78 8.33
N HIS A 19 2.44 3.36 7.35
CA HIS A 19 1.06 3.76 7.21
C HIS A 19 0.16 2.55 7.07
N ARG A 20 -1.06 2.72 7.54
CA ARG A 20 -2.10 1.72 7.57
C ARG A 20 -3.21 2.11 6.61
N VAL A 21 -3.62 1.16 5.78
CA VAL A 21 -4.72 1.31 4.82
C VAL A 21 -5.60 0.07 4.86
N THR A 22 -6.85 0.21 4.45
CA THR A 22 -7.73 -0.93 4.17
C THR A 22 -7.80 -1.10 2.66
N ALA A 23 -7.43 -2.29 2.18
CA ALA A 23 -7.55 -2.64 0.77
C ALA A 23 -8.99 -3.00 0.43
N LEU A 24 -9.48 -2.44 -0.67
CA LEU A 24 -10.83 -2.62 -1.18
C LEU A 24 -10.75 -3.11 -2.62
N LEU A 25 -11.46 -4.18 -2.94
CA LEU A 25 -11.61 -4.68 -4.29
C LEU A 25 -12.89 -4.12 -4.90
N ARG A 26 -12.77 -3.40 -6.02
CA ARG A 26 -13.94 -2.98 -6.81
C ARG A 26 -14.24 -4.08 -7.82
N ALA A 27 -15.39 -4.72 -7.68
CA ALA A 27 -15.86 -5.74 -8.62
C ALA A 27 -17.04 -5.21 -9.44
N GLY A 28 -17.00 -5.44 -10.75
CA GLY A 28 -18.06 -5.04 -11.68
C GLY A 28 -17.90 -3.64 -12.29
N ARG A 29 -18.77 -3.30 -13.25
CA ARG A 29 -18.75 -2.04 -14.02
C ARG A 29 -20.13 -1.37 -13.95
N GLY A 30 -20.16 -0.04 -13.83
CA GLY A 30 -21.41 0.75 -13.83
C GLY A 30 -22.21 0.67 -12.52
N ARG A 31 -23.55 0.78 -12.60
CA ARG A 31 -24.47 0.84 -11.44
C ARG A 31 -24.45 -0.38 -10.51
N LYS A 32 -23.85 -1.50 -10.92
CA LYS A 32 -23.72 -2.73 -10.13
C LYS A 32 -22.32 -2.95 -9.54
N ALA A 33 -21.44 -1.94 -9.61
CA ALA A 33 -20.12 -2.05 -9.00
C ALA A 33 -20.25 -2.26 -7.48
N SER A 34 -19.71 -3.36 -6.98
CA SER A 34 -19.61 -3.64 -5.55
C SER A 34 -18.20 -3.35 -5.05
N VAL A 35 -18.11 -2.94 -3.80
CA VAL A 35 -16.83 -2.75 -3.10
C VAL A 35 -16.76 -3.80 -2.02
N ARG A 36 -15.74 -4.64 -2.08
CA ARG A 36 -15.46 -5.66 -1.08
C ARG A 36 -14.21 -5.27 -0.30
N GLU A 37 -14.29 -5.29 1.02
CA GLU A 37 -13.12 -5.14 1.87
C GLU A 37 -12.27 -6.42 1.85
N LEU A 38 -10.96 -6.26 1.63
CA LEU A 38 -9.98 -7.36 1.65
C LEU A 38 -9.18 -7.41 2.96
N GLY A 39 -9.17 -6.32 3.73
CA GLY A 39 -8.53 -6.22 5.03
C GLY A 39 -7.49 -5.10 5.11
N GLU A 40 -6.88 -4.99 6.28
CA GLU A 40 -5.88 -3.98 6.62
C GLU A 40 -4.47 -4.37 6.12
N TYR A 41 -3.77 -3.41 5.54
CA TYR A 41 -2.38 -3.50 5.15
C TYR A 41 -1.57 -2.43 5.89
N ARG A 42 -0.34 -2.79 6.28
CA ARG A 42 0.66 -1.85 6.76
C ARG A 42 1.74 -1.72 5.70
N LEU A 43 2.00 -0.49 5.29
CA LEU A 43 2.82 -0.17 4.13
C LEU A 43 3.85 0.87 4.53
N THR A 44 5.09 0.66 4.10
CA THR A 44 6.14 1.69 4.13
C THR A 44 6.88 1.67 2.81
N ALA A 45 7.27 2.84 2.31
CA ALA A 45 8.10 2.94 1.12
C ALA A 45 9.40 3.70 1.42
N ARG A 46 10.48 3.36 0.71
CA ARG A 46 11.76 4.08 0.68
C ARG A 46 12.41 3.87 -0.68
N GLY A 47 12.64 4.96 -1.42
CA GLY A 47 13.19 4.87 -2.77
C GLY A 47 12.26 4.09 -3.69
N GLU A 48 12.75 3.00 -4.27
CA GLU A 48 11.95 2.10 -5.14
C GLU A 48 11.39 0.88 -4.38
N GLN A 49 11.71 0.75 -3.09
CA GLN A 49 11.31 -0.39 -2.28
C GLN A 49 10.06 -0.06 -1.45
N VAL A 50 9.12 -1.00 -1.45
CA VAL A 50 7.90 -0.97 -0.66
C VAL A 50 7.87 -2.22 0.20
N GLN A 51 7.74 -2.05 1.51
CA GLN A 51 7.40 -3.14 2.41
C GLN A 51 5.90 -3.13 2.66
N ALA A 52 5.26 -4.25 2.34
CA ALA A 52 3.82 -4.46 2.51
C ALA A 52 3.54 -5.64 3.42
N THR A 53 2.93 -5.37 4.57
CA THR A 53 2.44 -6.39 5.49
C THR A 53 0.94 -6.53 5.33
N GLY A 54 0.49 -7.70 4.87
CA GLY A 54 -0.92 -7.97 4.62
C GLY A 54 -1.73 -8.36 5.86
N PRO A 55 -3.05 -8.58 5.71
CA PRO A 55 -3.96 -8.93 6.80
C PRO A 55 -3.59 -10.24 7.52
N SER A 56 -2.90 -11.15 6.84
CA SER A 56 -2.39 -12.39 7.41
C SER A 56 -1.14 -12.21 8.28
N GLY A 57 -0.60 -10.98 8.37
CA GLY A 57 0.68 -10.69 9.01
C GLY A 57 1.91 -11.00 8.15
N GLN A 58 1.73 -11.51 6.93
CA GLN A 58 2.85 -11.76 6.02
C GLN A 58 3.39 -10.44 5.45
N THR A 59 4.69 -10.22 5.62
CA THR A 59 5.44 -9.12 5.03
C THR A 59 6.05 -9.52 3.69
N ARG A 60 5.95 -8.63 2.69
CA ARG A 60 6.63 -8.73 1.40
C ARG A 60 7.37 -7.44 1.10
N HIS A 61 8.56 -7.55 0.54
CA HIS A 61 9.29 -6.43 -0.07
C HIS A 61 9.03 -6.47 -1.56
N LEU A 62 8.59 -5.33 -2.10
CA LEU A 62 8.15 -5.17 -3.47
C LEU A 62 8.89 -3.97 -4.08
N THR A 63 9.25 -4.06 -5.34
CA THR A 63 9.52 -2.89 -6.17
C THR A 63 8.22 -2.15 -6.49
N HIS A 64 8.32 -0.95 -7.05
CA HIS A 64 7.15 -0.20 -7.54
C HIS A 64 6.35 -0.99 -8.58
N ASP A 65 7.03 -1.67 -9.51
CA ASP A 65 6.38 -2.46 -10.55
C ASP A 65 5.63 -3.66 -9.96
N GLU A 66 6.24 -4.36 -9.01
CA GLU A 66 5.60 -5.47 -8.30
C GLU A 66 4.43 -4.98 -7.44
N PHE A 67 4.54 -3.80 -6.83
CA PHE A 67 3.45 -3.17 -6.10
C PHE A 67 2.25 -2.94 -7.03
N HIS A 68 2.48 -2.38 -8.22
CA HIS A 68 1.43 -2.20 -9.21
C HIS A 68 0.86 -3.52 -9.75
N ALA A 69 1.70 -4.53 -9.95
CA ALA A 69 1.24 -5.85 -10.39
C ALA A 69 0.32 -6.52 -9.35
N VAL A 70 0.63 -6.37 -8.06
CA VAL A 70 -0.18 -6.95 -6.97
C VAL A 70 -1.45 -6.15 -6.72
N PHE A 71 -1.35 -4.83 -6.64
CA PHE A 71 -2.43 -3.96 -6.16
C PHE A 71 -3.19 -3.22 -7.27
N GLY A 72 -2.82 -3.39 -8.54
CA GLY A 72 -3.34 -2.60 -9.67
C GLY A 72 -4.87 -2.58 -9.83
N SER A 73 -5.58 -3.58 -9.30
CA SER A 73 -7.05 -3.65 -9.33
C SER A 73 -7.73 -3.15 -8.05
N TYR A 74 -6.95 -2.73 -7.06
CA TYR A 74 -7.43 -2.39 -5.72
C TYR A 74 -7.63 -0.88 -5.61
N VAL A 75 -8.42 -0.48 -4.62
CA VAL A 75 -8.42 0.88 -4.10
C VAL A 75 -8.26 0.82 -2.58
N PHE A 76 -7.81 1.89 -1.99
CA PHE A 76 -7.47 1.94 -0.57
C PHE A 76 -8.26 3.02 0.15
N THR A 77 -8.52 2.80 1.44
CA THR A 77 -8.93 3.90 2.33
C THR A 77 -7.78 4.92 2.48
N PRO A 78 -8.06 6.14 2.96
CA PRO A 78 -7.01 7.10 3.27
C PRO A 78 -5.96 6.50 4.21
N ALA A 79 -4.68 6.69 3.89
CA ALA A 79 -3.57 6.20 4.69
C ALA A 79 -3.51 6.91 6.05
N GLN A 80 -3.40 6.11 7.11
CA GLN A 80 -3.25 6.59 8.49
C GLN A 80 -1.84 6.26 8.98
N ALA A 81 -1.12 7.25 9.50
CA ALA A 81 0.18 6.99 10.12
C ALA A 81 0.00 6.09 11.35
N THR A 82 0.84 5.06 11.48
CA THR A 82 0.83 4.17 12.67
C THR A 82 1.70 4.71 13.80
N GLY A 83 2.56 5.69 13.51
CA GLY A 83 3.59 6.20 14.42
C GLY A 83 4.86 5.35 14.43
N VAL A 84 4.93 4.26 13.67
CA VAL A 84 6.13 3.43 13.53
C VAL A 84 7.01 3.98 12.41
N MET A 85 8.29 4.16 12.71
CA MET A 85 9.33 4.39 11.70
C MET A 85 9.99 3.05 11.36
N THR A 86 10.14 2.75 10.08
CA THR A 86 10.81 1.55 9.60
C THR A 86 12.10 1.93 8.89
N ASP A 87 13.17 1.22 9.18
CA ASP A 87 14.50 1.62 8.73
C ASP A 87 14.85 1.14 7.32
N LEU A 88 13.99 0.38 6.63
CA LEU A 88 14.12 -0.19 5.26
C LEU A 88 15.56 -0.40 4.68
N GLY A 89 16.57 -0.66 5.50
CA GLY A 89 17.98 -0.66 5.10
C GLY A 89 18.57 0.73 4.76
N PRO A 90 19.90 0.91 4.85
CA PRO A 90 20.56 2.22 4.76
C PRO A 90 20.32 2.99 3.46
N LEU A 91 20.37 4.33 3.55
CA LEU A 91 20.06 5.31 2.48
C LEU A 91 20.99 5.29 1.26
N PHE A 92 22.09 4.55 1.32
CA PHE A 92 23.12 4.56 0.29
C PHE A 92 23.66 3.14 0.13
N GLY A 93 23.51 2.61 -1.08
CA GLY A 93 24.21 1.45 -1.62
C GLY A 93 24.88 1.85 -2.92
#